data_AF-A0A257PJV3-F1
#
_entry.id   AF-A0A257PJV3-F1
#
_cell.length_a   1.000
_cell.length_b   1.000
_cell.length_c   1.000
_cell.angle_alpha   90.00
_cell.angle_beta   90.00
_cell.angle_gamma   90.00
#
_symmetry.space_group_name_H-M   'P 1'
#
loop_
_entity.id
_entity.type
_entity.pdbx_description
1 polymer ?
#
loop_
_entity_poly.entity_id
_entity_poly.type
_entity_poly.pdbx_seq_one_letter_code
_entity_poly.pdbx_strand_id
1 'polypeptide(L)'
;MFEHYGNRFLLVGSNYVYPYESNRVMADLVRQSRGKVVDEIYVPLNARAADFSRTIQEIRKTSPDVIFSTVVGAATAELYKAYRAAGFDPARQPIASLTTSEAEVADMPADVAEGHITAAPFFETLNTSEATRFVTAYQARFGAGSPVPSAAEAAYFQVHLAAAAIGRAGSDDPERVLPELSEIEFAAPQGRVRVDRENNHTHLWPRVARLDAQGRFQLVWQSGVRVRPDPYSVVQNLDGWSADVIATHTDPG
;
A
#
# COMPACT_ATOMS: atom_id res chain seq x y z
N MET A 1 -10.40 -8.03 -4.55
CA MET A 1 -10.65 -7.45 -5.89
C MET A 1 -11.47 -8.37 -6.77
N PHE A 2 -11.02 -9.61 -7.03
CA PHE A 2 -11.71 -10.57 -7.92
C PHE A 2 -13.18 -10.80 -7.58
N GLU A 3 -13.50 -11.01 -6.30
CA GLU A 3 -14.87 -11.25 -5.83
C GLU A 3 -15.77 -10.02 -5.86
N HIS A 4 -15.19 -8.81 -5.87
CA HIS A 4 -15.94 -7.55 -5.71
C HIS A 4 -16.08 -6.74 -7.00
N TYR A 5 -15.15 -6.88 -7.96
CA TYR A 5 -15.10 -6.04 -9.16
C TYR A 5 -15.11 -6.83 -10.46
N GLY A 6 -14.44 -7.97 -10.50
CA GLY A 6 -14.20 -8.72 -11.71
C GLY A 6 -12.73 -9.12 -11.85
N ASN A 7 -12.41 -9.72 -12.99
CA ASN A 7 -11.13 -10.40 -13.20
C ASN A 7 -10.35 -9.89 -14.43
N ARG A 8 -10.77 -8.77 -15.05
CA ARG A 8 -10.07 -8.11 -16.14
C ARG A 8 -9.29 -6.89 -15.64
N PHE A 9 -7.97 -6.93 -15.76
CA PHE A 9 -7.08 -5.92 -15.18
C PHE A 9 -6.31 -5.17 -16.27
N LEU A 10 -6.29 -3.84 -16.20
CA LEU A 10 -5.30 -3.03 -16.91
C LEU A 10 -4.22 -2.62 -15.90
N LEU A 11 -2.95 -2.93 -16.20
CA LEU A 11 -1.84 -2.55 -15.31
C LEU A 11 -1.23 -1.23 -15.80
N VAL A 12 -1.05 -0.27 -14.89
CA VAL A 12 -0.49 1.05 -15.20
C VAL A 12 0.58 1.39 -14.18
N GLY A 13 1.83 1.56 -14.61
CA GLY A 13 2.97 1.77 -13.71
C GLY A 13 3.88 2.92 -14.13
N SER A 14 4.67 3.43 -13.19
CA SER A 14 5.81 4.29 -13.54
C SER A 14 6.97 3.47 -14.11
N ASN A 15 7.72 4.01 -15.06
CA ASN A 15 8.77 3.30 -15.78
C ASN A 15 10.08 3.16 -14.96
N TYR A 16 10.06 2.27 -13.96
CA TYR A 16 11.24 1.83 -13.20
C TYR A 16 10.98 0.45 -12.56
N VAL A 17 11.97 -0.11 -11.85
CA VAL A 17 11.97 -1.52 -11.42
C VAL A 17 10.80 -1.95 -10.53
N TYR A 18 10.36 -1.11 -9.59
CA TYR A 18 9.32 -1.50 -8.62
C TYR A 18 7.96 -1.79 -9.29
N PRO A 19 7.44 -0.94 -10.21
CA PRO A 19 6.25 -1.25 -10.98
C PRO A 19 6.39 -2.48 -11.87
N TYR A 20 7.56 -2.74 -12.46
CA TYR A 20 7.79 -3.96 -13.25
C TYR A 20 7.59 -5.23 -12.41
N GLU A 21 8.24 -5.31 -11.24
CA GLU A 21 8.13 -6.50 -10.40
C GLU A 21 6.75 -6.63 -9.75
N SER A 22 6.16 -5.52 -9.30
CA SER A 22 4.83 -5.52 -8.71
C SER A 22 3.76 -5.96 -9.71
N ASN A 23 3.83 -5.45 -10.95
CA ASN A 23 2.90 -5.83 -11.99
C ASN A 23 3.11 -7.27 -12.45
N ARG A 24 4.35 -7.78 -12.49
CA ARG A 24 4.63 -9.19 -12.79
C ARG A 24 3.90 -10.11 -11.80
N VAL A 25 4.05 -9.85 -10.50
CA VAL A 25 3.38 -10.63 -9.44
C VAL A 25 1.86 -10.50 -9.55
N MET A 26 1.34 -9.28 -9.78
CA MET A 26 -0.10 -9.09 -9.96
C MET A 26 -0.64 -9.81 -11.20
N ALA A 27 0.10 -9.81 -12.32
CA ALA A 27 -0.29 -10.54 -13.52
C ALA A 27 -0.36 -12.05 -13.27
N ASP A 28 0.57 -12.60 -12.48
CA ASP A 28 0.53 -14.00 -12.09
C ASP A 28 -0.67 -14.31 -11.20
N LEU A 29 -0.98 -13.45 -10.22
CA LEU A 29 -2.18 -13.57 -9.38
C LEU A 29 -3.48 -13.52 -10.21
N VAL A 30 -3.57 -12.60 -11.18
CA VAL A 30 -4.71 -12.49 -12.08
C VAL A 30 -4.84 -13.75 -12.95
N ARG A 31 -3.75 -14.35 -13.42
CA ARG A 31 -3.81 -15.61 -14.19
C ARG A 31 -4.24 -16.78 -13.32
N GLN A 32 -3.74 -16.88 -12.09
CA GLN A 32 -4.10 -17.93 -11.14
C GLN A 32 -5.60 -17.89 -10.79
N SER A 33 -6.19 -16.69 -10.69
CA SER A 33 -7.64 -16.52 -10.49
C SER A 33 -8.48 -16.70 -11.77
N ARG A 34 -7.86 -17.17 -12.87
CA ARG A 34 -8.49 -17.30 -14.21
C ARG A 34 -8.98 -15.98 -14.79
N GLY A 35 -8.42 -14.86 -14.33
CA GLY A 35 -8.59 -13.53 -14.87
C GLY A 35 -7.71 -13.26 -16.09
N LYS A 36 -7.76 -12.01 -16.56
CA LYS A 36 -7.02 -11.54 -17.73
C LYS A 36 -6.41 -10.16 -17.49
N VAL A 37 -5.12 -10.04 -17.73
CA VAL A 37 -4.48 -8.73 -17.96
C VAL A 37 -4.78 -8.30 -19.39
N VAL A 38 -5.45 -7.17 -19.57
CA VAL A 38 -5.93 -6.71 -20.89
C VAL A 38 -4.90 -5.88 -21.65
N ASP A 39 -4.09 -5.12 -20.93
CA ASP A 39 -2.88 -4.45 -21.41
C ASP A 39 -2.01 -4.09 -20.18
N GLU A 40 -0.78 -3.65 -20.44
CA GLU A 40 0.16 -3.16 -19.46
C GLU A 40 0.88 -1.92 -19.99
N ILE A 41 0.80 -0.81 -19.25
CA ILE A 41 1.26 0.50 -19.73
C ILE A 41 2.19 1.12 -18.70
N TYR A 42 3.35 1.59 -19.16
CA TYR A 42 4.30 2.33 -18.35
C TYR A 42 4.40 3.79 -18.80
N VAL A 43 4.42 4.70 -17.84
CA VAL A 43 4.59 6.15 -18.04
C VAL A 43 5.88 6.65 -17.39
N PRO A 44 6.48 7.77 -17.85
CA PRO A 44 7.61 8.38 -17.18
C PRO A 44 7.34 8.70 -15.70
N LEU A 45 8.37 8.74 -14.86
CA LEU A 45 8.23 9.10 -13.44
C LEU A 45 7.66 10.51 -13.24
N ASN A 46 7.98 11.43 -14.14
CA ASN A 46 7.49 12.81 -14.15
C ASN A 46 6.31 13.02 -15.12
N ALA A 47 5.55 11.97 -15.42
CA ALA A 47 4.40 12.01 -16.31
C ALA A 47 3.40 13.10 -15.90
N ARG A 48 2.81 13.75 -16.90
CA ARG A 48 1.79 14.78 -16.77
C ARG A 48 0.49 14.30 -17.42
N ALA A 49 -0.60 15.05 -17.26
CA ALA A 49 -1.90 14.73 -17.86
C ALA A 49 -1.85 14.20 -19.31
N ALA A 50 -1.04 14.81 -20.18
CA ALA A 50 -0.93 14.40 -21.59
C ALA A 50 -0.39 12.98 -21.78
N ASP A 51 0.52 12.53 -20.92
CA ASP A 51 1.15 11.20 -21.00
C ASP A 51 0.14 10.07 -20.71
N PHE A 52 -0.96 10.38 -20.02
CA PHE A 52 -2.03 9.43 -19.72
C PHE A 52 -3.04 9.26 -20.86
N SER A 53 -2.91 9.98 -21.98
CA SER A 53 -3.85 9.89 -23.11
C SER A 53 -3.97 8.46 -23.66
N ARG A 54 -2.84 7.75 -23.80
CA ARG A 54 -2.84 6.33 -24.21
C ARG A 54 -3.56 5.46 -23.19
N THR A 55 -3.28 5.65 -21.91
CA THR A 55 -3.91 4.91 -20.82
C THR A 55 -5.44 5.06 -20.86
N ILE A 56 -5.93 6.30 -20.98
CA ILE A 56 -7.37 6.58 -21.08
C ILE A 56 -8.00 5.91 -22.31
N GLN A 57 -7.33 5.97 -23.47
CA GLN A 57 -7.81 5.29 -24.68
C GLN A 57 -7.91 3.78 -24.48
N GLU A 58 -6.91 3.16 -23.84
CA GLU A 58 -6.90 1.72 -23.62
C GLU A 58 -7.98 1.30 -22.60
N ILE A 59 -8.24 2.10 -21.56
CA ILE A 59 -9.36 1.87 -20.63
C ILE A 59 -10.68 1.84 -21.40
N ARG A 60 -10.94 2.80 -22.30
CA ARG A 60 -12.17 2.79 -23.12
C ARG A 60 -12.26 1.56 -24.01
N LYS A 61 -11.17 1.26 -24.72
CA LYS A 61 -11.10 0.18 -25.72
C LYS A 61 -11.28 -1.20 -25.10
N THR A 62 -10.67 -1.43 -23.94
CA THR A 62 -10.63 -2.77 -23.33
C THR A 62 -11.65 -2.97 -22.23
N SER A 63 -12.20 -1.89 -21.67
CA SER A 63 -13.16 -1.92 -20.55
C SER A 63 -12.70 -2.90 -19.46
N PRO A 64 -11.54 -2.68 -18.82
CA PRO A 64 -11.11 -3.51 -17.70
C PRO A 64 -12.07 -3.36 -16.53
N ASP A 65 -12.16 -4.36 -15.66
CA ASP A 65 -12.94 -4.25 -14.42
C ASP A 65 -12.17 -3.42 -13.37
N VAL A 66 -10.84 -3.46 -13.41
CA VAL A 66 -9.95 -2.80 -12.47
C VAL A 66 -8.75 -2.19 -13.20
N ILE A 67 -8.38 -0.97 -12.83
CA ILE A 67 -7.07 -0.40 -13.17
C ILE A 67 -6.15 -0.66 -11.99
N PHE A 68 -5.14 -1.51 -12.16
CA PHE A 68 -4.12 -1.72 -11.14
C PHE A 68 -2.99 -0.71 -11.33
N SER A 69 -2.85 0.21 -10.39
CA SER A 69 -1.89 1.31 -10.45
C SER A 69 -0.66 1.02 -9.60
N THR A 70 0.50 1.14 -10.22
CA THR A 70 1.82 1.24 -9.60
C THR A 70 2.52 2.54 -10.05
N VAL A 71 1.73 3.56 -10.42
CA VAL A 71 2.21 4.93 -10.63
C VAL A 71 2.55 5.56 -9.27
N VAL A 72 3.65 6.31 -9.20
CA VAL A 72 4.17 6.88 -7.95
C VAL A 72 4.31 8.40 -8.00
N GLY A 73 4.26 9.04 -6.82
CA GLY A 73 4.52 10.47 -6.65
C GLY A 73 3.51 11.36 -7.37
N ALA A 74 3.96 12.54 -7.81
CA ALA A 74 3.10 13.57 -8.40
C ALA A 74 2.32 13.11 -9.64
N ALA A 75 2.83 12.13 -10.41
CA ALA A 75 2.15 11.58 -11.57
C ALA A 75 0.86 10.83 -11.20
N THR A 76 0.71 10.39 -9.94
CA THR A 76 -0.47 9.66 -9.45
C THR A 76 -1.73 10.51 -9.55
N ALA A 77 -1.69 11.76 -9.08
CA ALA A 77 -2.83 12.66 -9.15
C ALA A 77 -3.25 12.95 -10.61
N GLU A 78 -2.28 13.02 -11.52
CA GLU A 78 -2.53 13.26 -12.95
C GLU A 78 -3.27 12.08 -13.62
N LEU A 79 -2.93 10.83 -13.28
CA LEU A 79 -3.66 9.66 -13.73
C LEU A 79 -5.13 9.71 -13.28
N TYR A 80 -5.36 9.99 -11.99
CA TYR A 80 -6.70 9.98 -11.40
C TYR A 80 -7.56 11.12 -11.97
N LYS A 81 -6.99 12.31 -12.14
CA LYS A 81 -7.65 13.44 -12.82
C LYS A 81 -8.01 13.09 -14.26
N ALA A 82 -7.11 12.47 -15.02
CA ALA A 82 -7.38 12.04 -16.39
C ALA A 82 -8.49 10.98 -16.45
N TYR A 83 -8.50 10.03 -15.51
CA TYR A 83 -9.53 9.01 -15.36
C TYR A 83 -10.91 9.65 -15.12
N ARG A 84 -11.00 10.57 -14.15
CA ARG A 84 -12.24 11.28 -13.84
C ARG A 84 -12.72 12.17 -14.98
N ALA A 85 -11.81 12.92 -15.61
CA ALA A 85 -12.13 13.78 -16.76
C ALA A 85 -12.63 12.98 -17.97
N ALA A 86 -12.22 11.72 -18.10
CA ALA A 86 -12.72 10.80 -19.12
C ALA A 86 -14.15 10.27 -18.83
N GLY A 87 -14.72 10.58 -17.67
CA GLY A 87 -16.08 10.20 -17.28
C GLY A 87 -16.21 8.77 -16.78
N PHE A 88 -15.12 8.15 -16.33
CA PHE A 88 -15.18 6.82 -15.74
C PHE A 88 -15.64 6.86 -14.29
N ASP A 89 -16.30 5.77 -13.86
CA ASP A 89 -16.95 5.66 -12.55
C ASP A 89 -16.18 4.68 -11.65
N PRO A 90 -15.52 5.15 -10.57
CA PRO A 90 -14.76 4.29 -9.66
C PRO A 90 -15.64 3.30 -8.88
N ALA A 91 -16.96 3.52 -8.78
CA ALA A 91 -17.87 2.54 -8.18
C ALA A 91 -17.94 1.25 -9.00
N ARG A 92 -17.71 1.34 -10.32
CA ARG A 92 -17.73 0.20 -11.26
C ARG A 92 -16.34 -0.25 -11.66
N GLN A 93 -15.43 0.69 -11.84
CA GLN A 93 -14.11 0.46 -12.44
C GLN A 93 -13.02 1.18 -11.62
N PRO A 94 -12.77 0.78 -10.36
CA PRO A 94 -11.82 1.52 -9.53
C PRO A 94 -10.38 1.40 -10.06
N ILE A 95 -9.62 2.48 -9.88
CA ILE A 95 -8.18 2.38 -9.71
C ILE A 95 -7.90 1.77 -8.32
N ALA A 96 -7.16 0.66 -8.31
CA ALA A 96 -6.62 0.00 -7.12
C ALA A 96 -5.09 0.09 -7.15
N SER A 97 -4.51 0.62 -6.08
CA SER A 97 -3.09 0.98 -6.03
C SER A 97 -2.32 0.24 -4.94
N LEU A 98 -1.02 0.03 -5.16
CA LEU A 98 -0.07 -0.35 -4.10
C LEU A 98 0.73 0.84 -3.57
N THR A 99 0.62 2.00 -4.22
CA THR A 99 1.53 3.14 -4.03
C THR A 99 0.83 4.41 -3.60
N THR A 100 -0.45 4.57 -3.93
CA THR A 100 -1.21 5.78 -3.62
C THR A 100 -1.39 5.88 -2.11
N SER A 101 -0.93 6.97 -1.52
CA SER A 101 -1.05 7.26 -0.09
C SER A 101 -1.85 8.54 0.17
N GLU A 102 -2.05 8.86 1.45
CA GLU A 102 -2.64 10.13 1.90
C GLU A 102 -1.91 11.35 1.30
N ALA A 103 -0.60 11.23 1.02
CA ALA A 103 0.19 12.30 0.43
C ALA A 103 -0.25 12.61 -1.01
N GLU A 104 -0.37 11.60 -1.89
CA GLU A 104 -0.85 11.81 -3.25
C GLU A 104 -2.32 12.21 -3.29
N VAL A 105 -3.14 11.68 -2.37
CA VAL A 105 -4.57 12.01 -2.28
C VAL A 105 -4.78 13.48 -1.91
N ALA A 106 -3.90 14.07 -1.08
CA ALA A 106 -3.97 15.49 -0.75
C ALA A 106 -3.81 16.42 -1.97
N ASP A 107 -3.18 15.95 -3.05
CA ASP A 107 -3.04 16.67 -4.32
C ASP A 107 -4.23 16.47 -5.28
N MET A 108 -5.26 15.72 -4.86
CA MET A 108 -6.45 15.42 -5.63
C MET A 108 -7.68 16.15 -5.08
N PRO A 109 -8.55 16.69 -5.96
CA PRO A 109 -9.92 17.01 -5.57
C PRO A 109 -10.63 15.77 -5.02
N ALA A 110 -11.48 15.94 -4.00
CA ALA A 110 -12.14 14.81 -3.34
C ALA A 110 -12.97 13.94 -4.32
N ASP A 111 -13.63 14.54 -5.30
CA ASP A 111 -14.43 13.83 -6.31
C ASP A 111 -13.58 13.07 -7.35
N VAL A 112 -12.30 13.41 -7.47
CA VAL A 112 -11.31 12.67 -8.26
C VAL A 112 -10.78 11.46 -7.48
N ALA A 113 -10.66 11.59 -6.16
CA ALA A 113 -10.09 10.57 -5.29
C ALA A 113 -11.13 9.50 -4.86
N GLU A 114 -12.39 9.91 -4.70
CA GLU A 114 -13.49 9.09 -4.17
C GLU A 114 -13.61 7.71 -4.86
N GLY A 115 -13.84 6.68 -4.05
CA GLY A 115 -14.15 5.33 -4.52
C GLY A 115 -12.95 4.47 -4.90
N HIS A 116 -11.76 5.07 -5.08
CA HIS A 116 -10.51 4.35 -5.37
C HIS A 116 -9.96 3.61 -4.15
N ILE A 117 -9.09 2.62 -4.42
CA ILE A 117 -8.65 1.64 -3.42
C ILE A 117 -7.12 1.68 -3.30
N THR A 118 -6.61 1.52 -2.08
CA THR A 118 -5.19 1.26 -1.85
C THR A 118 -4.99 0.20 -0.77
N ALA A 119 -3.78 -0.34 -0.70
CA ALA A 119 -3.37 -1.26 0.36
C ALA A 119 -2.14 -0.71 1.08
N ALA A 120 -2.17 -0.70 2.41
CA ALA A 120 -1.07 -0.23 3.24
C ALA A 120 -1.11 -0.90 4.62
N PRO A 121 0.02 -0.94 5.36
CA PRO A 121 0.01 -1.37 6.74
C PRO A 121 -0.71 -0.38 7.67
N PHE A 122 -0.68 0.92 7.39
CA PHE A 122 -1.29 1.96 8.21
C PHE A 122 -2.17 2.90 7.39
N PHE A 123 -3.24 3.41 8.02
CA PHE A 123 -4.07 4.50 7.53
C PHE A 123 -4.34 5.46 8.69
N GLU A 124 -4.38 6.76 8.43
CA GLU A 124 -4.63 7.76 9.48
C GLU A 124 -6.00 7.64 10.16
N THR A 125 -6.94 6.95 9.51
CA THR A 125 -8.31 6.67 10.00
C THR A 125 -8.39 5.45 10.91
N LEU A 126 -7.27 4.76 11.16
CA LEU A 126 -7.23 3.59 12.04
C LEU A 126 -7.65 3.97 13.47
N ASN A 127 -8.69 3.31 13.98
CA ASN A 127 -9.29 3.63 15.27
C ASN A 127 -8.65 2.85 16.43
N THR A 128 -7.37 3.14 16.72
CA THR A 128 -6.64 2.63 17.88
C THR A 128 -6.01 3.76 18.67
N SER A 129 -5.74 3.54 19.96
CA SER A 129 -5.08 4.53 20.83
C SER A 129 -3.72 4.99 20.29
N GLU A 130 -2.93 4.05 19.77
CA GLU A 130 -1.60 4.27 19.21
C GLU A 130 -1.67 5.10 17.92
N ALA A 131 -2.62 4.77 17.03
CA ALA A 131 -2.87 5.52 15.80
C ALA A 131 -3.34 6.94 16.09
N THR A 132 -4.35 7.12 16.95
CA THR A 132 -4.86 8.44 17.32
C THR A 132 -3.75 9.31 17.93
N ARG A 133 -2.92 8.75 18.82
CA ARG A 133 -1.79 9.46 19.42
C ARG A 133 -0.76 9.89 18.37
N PHE A 134 -0.41 8.98 17.46
CA PHE A 134 0.55 9.27 16.39
C PHE A 134 0.04 10.35 15.44
N VAL A 135 -1.18 10.22 14.93
CA VAL A 135 -1.80 11.20 14.02
C VAL A 135 -1.88 12.57 14.68
N THR A 136 -2.34 12.63 15.93
CA THR A 136 -2.42 13.88 16.70
C THR A 136 -1.04 14.53 16.85
N ALA A 137 -0.01 13.76 17.23
CA ALA A 137 1.34 14.27 17.40
C ALA A 137 1.96 14.72 16.07
N TYR A 138 1.72 13.97 15.00
CA TYR A 138 2.18 14.29 13.65
C TYR A 138 1.57 15.61 13.17
N GLN A 139 0.25 15.75 13.27
CA GLN A 139 -0.46 16.97 12.87
C GLN A 139 -0.11 18.17 13.76
N ALA A 140 0.14 17.98 15.05
CA ALA A 140 0.66 19.04 15.91
C ALA A 140 2.06 19.52 15.48
N ARG A 141 2.89 18.62 14.93
CA ARG A 141 4.27 18.91 14.53
C ARG A 141 4.40 19.47 13.11
N PHE A 142 3.55 19.03 12.19
CA PHE A 142 3.66 19.33 10.76
C PHE A 142 2.51 20.19 10.22
N GLY A 143 1.41 20.30 10.96
CA GLY A 143 0.23 21.08 10.59
C GLY A 143 -1.06 20.25 10.72
N ALA A 144 -2.15 20.89 11.16
CA ALA A 144 -3.42 20.22 11.45
C ALA A 144 -4.04 19.46 10.25
N GLY A 145 -3.71 19.88 9.02
CA GLY A 145 -4.16 19.25 7.78
C GLY A 145 -3.08 18.49 7.02
N SER A 146 -1.93 18.22 7.63
CA SER A 146 -0.87 17.47 6.97
C SER A 146 -1.30 16.02 6.74
N PRO A 147 -1.17 15.47 5.53
CA PRO A 147 -1.46 14.06 5.27
C PRO A 147 -0.49 13.18 6.06
N VAL A 148 -1.00 12.07 6.60
CA VAL A 148 -0.21 11.13 7.41
C VAL A 148 -0.07 9.78 6.69
N PRO A 149 0.88 9.66 5.73
CA PRO A 149 1.02 8.43 4.95
C PRO A 149 1.61 7.29 5.78
N SER A 150 1.32 6.04 5.39
CA SER A 150 1.90 4.85 6.01
C SER A 150 3.44 4.86 6.06
N ALA A 151 4.12 5.55 5.14
CA ALA A 151 5.57 5.69 5.16
C ALA A 151 6.09 6.54 6.35
N ALA A 152 5.32 7.55 6.78
CA ALA A 152 5.65 8.35 7.96
C ALA A 152 5.52 7.51 9.24
N GLU A 153 4.48 6.68 9.30
CA GLU A 153 4.30 5.71 10.40
C GLU A 153 5.43 4.67 10.43
N ALA A 154 5.85 4.19 9.25
CA ALA A 154 6.93 3.23 9.14
C ALA A 154 8.26 3.81 9.66
N ALA A 155 8.62 5.01 9.20
CA ALA A 155 9.80 5.72 9.68
C ALA A 155 9.74 5.96 11.20
N TYR A 156 8.56 6.32 11.73
CA TYR A 156 8.34 6.54 13.15
C TYR A 156 8.69 5.29 13.97
N PHE A 157 8.09 4.13 13.67
CA PHE A 157 8.34 2.94 14.47
C PHE A 157 9.78 2.42 14.29
N GLN A 158 10.37 2.54 13.09
CA GLN A 158 11.73 2.08 12.83
C GLN A 158 12.77 2.87 13.63
N VAL A 159 12.59 4.20 13.77
CA VAL A 159 13.45 5.03 14.62
C VAL A 159 13.31 4.64 16.09
N HIS A 160 12.09 4.34 16.55
CA HIS A 160 11.87 3.86 17.92
C HIS A 160 12.53 2.49 18.19
N LEU A 161 12.45 1.56 17.25
CA LEU A 161 13.15 0.27 17.34
C LEU A 161 14.67 0.47 17.38
N ALA A 162 15.22 1.31 16.50
CA ALA A 162 16.64 1.62 16.48
C ALA A 162 17.12 2.22 17.81
N ALA A 163 16.39 3.19 18.35
CA ALA A 163 16.72 3.80 19.65
C ALA A 163 16.69 2.78 20.81
N ALA A 164 15.68 1.88 20.81
CA ALA A 164 15.59 0.81 21.81
C ALA A 164 16.76 -0.18 21.70
N ALA A 165 17.15 -0.56 20.48
CA ALA A 165 18.26 -1.46 20.23
C ALA A 165 19.61 -0.85 20.63
N ILE A 166 19.85 0.43 20.31
CA ILE A 166 21.04 1.19 20.77
C ILE A 166 21.09 1.22 22.29
N GLY A 167 19.96 1.48 22.95
CA GLY A 167 19.87 1.49 24.41
C GLY A 167 20.24 0.15 25.05
N ARG A 168 19.84 -0.97 24.43
CA ARG A 168 20.18 -2.32 24.90
C ARG A 168 21.63 -2.71 24.61
N ALA A 169 22.14 -2.36 23.44
CA ALA A 169 23.53 -2.61 23.05
C ALA A 169 24.54 -1.78 23.88
N GLY A 170 24.09 -0.66 24.45
CA GLY A 170 24.93 0.32 25.13
C GLY A 170 25.94 1.00 24.19
N SER A 171 25.64 1.02 22.89
CA SER A 171 26.51 1.48 21.81
C SER A 171 25.69 1.73 20.55
N ASP A 172 26.16 2.65 19.71
CA ASP A 172 25.65 2.94 18.36
C ASP A 172 26.40 2.15 17.26
N ASP A 173 27.30 1.24 17.63
CA ASP A 173 27.99 0.33 16.72
C ASP A 173 26.97 -0.62 16.05
N PRO A 174 26.82 -0.59 14.70
CA PRO A 174 25.88 -1.44 13.99
C PRO A 174 26.03 -2.93 14.27
N GLU A 175 27.26 -3.42 14.47
CA GLU A 175 27.50 -4.84 14.75
C GLU A 175 26.92 -5.27 16.11
N ARG A 176 26.84 -4.33 17.05
CA ARG A 176 26.25 -4.54 18.39
C ARG A 176 24.75 -4.28 18.41
N VAL A 177 24.26 -3.40 17.54
CA VAL A 177 22.84 -3.01 17.49
C VAL A 177 21.99 -4.00 16.70
N LEU A 178 22.50 -4.54 15.59
CA LEU A 178 21.74 -5.44 14.71
C LEU A 178 21.17 -6.68 15.44
N PRO A 179 21.93 -7.40 16.28
CA PRO A 179 21.40 -8.55 17.01
C PRO A 179 20.27 -8.16 17.99
N GLU A 180 20.29 -6.95 18.54
CA GLU A 180 19.26 -6.48 19.47
C GLU A 180 17.96 -6.11 18.75
N LEU A 181 18.01 -5.69 17.48
CA LEU A 181 16.82 -5.29 16.72
C LEU A 181 15.80 -6.43 16.55
N SER A 182 16.25 -7.68 16.42
CA SER A 182 15.35 -8.83 16.32
C SER A 182 14.72 -9.25 17.66
N GLU A 183 15.24 -8.76 18.79
CA GLU A 183 14.77 -9.13 20.13
C GLU A 183 13.69 -8.20 20.68
N ILE A 184 13.37 -7.14 19.95
CA ILE A 184 12.51 -6.06 20.41
C ILE A 184 11.24 -6.03 19.57
N GLU A 185 10.11 -5.86 20.25
CA GLU A 185 8.85 -5.50 19.61
C GLU A 185 8.47 -4.07 19.98
N PHE A 186 7.83 -3.36 19.06
CA PHE A 186 7.32 -2.01 19.28
C PHE A 186 5.80 -1.97 19.07
N ALA A 187 5.09 -1.29 19.97
CA ALA A 187 3.66 -1.00 19.81
C ALA A 187 3.47 0.17 18.83
N ALA A 188 3.60 -0.13 17.53
CA ALA A 188 3.46 0.85 16.47
C ALA A 188 2.00 1.29 16.30
N PRO A 189 1.75 2.46 15.69
CA PRO A 189 0.41 2.91 15.32
C PRO A 189 -0.40 1.87 14.54
N GLN A 190 0.23 1.10 13.64
CA GLN A 190 -0.41 0.03 12.88
C GLN A 190 -0.73 -1.26 13.67
N GLY A 191 -0.23 -1.36 14.91
CA GLY A 191 -0.21 -2.58 15.72
C GLY A 191 1.22 -2.97 16.12
N ARG A 192 1.37 -4.03 16.92
CA ARG A 192 2.70 -4.46 17.38
C ARG A 192 3.54 -4.98 16.20
N VAL A 193 4.77 -4.49 16.05
CA VAL A 193 5.69 -4.87 14.97
C VAL A 193 7.01 -5.40 15.54
N ARG A 194 7.73 -6.19 14.73
CA ARG A 194 9.08 -6.68 15.02
C ARG A 194 9.89 -6.86 13.74
N VAL A 195 11.22 -6.84 13.86
CA VAL A 195 12.13 -7.22 12.78
C VAL A 195 12.30 -8.73 12.80
N ASP A 196 12.17 -9.39 11.65
CA ASP A 196 12.42 -10.81 11.49
C ASP A 196 13.93 -11.07 11.46
N ARG A 197 14.40 -11.96 12.34
CA ARG A 197 15.82 -12.28 12.48
C ARG A 197 16.42 -12.91 11.22
N GLU A 198 15.63 -13.62 10.42
CA GLU A 198 16.16 -14.40 9.29
C GLU A 198 16.39 -13.53 8.05
N ASN A 199 15.64 -12.43 7.90
CA ASN A 199 15.63 -11.66 6.66
C ASN A 199 15.61 -10.14 6.84
N ASN A 200 15.67 -9.64 8.08
CA ASN A 200 15.63 -8.21 8.44
C ASN A 200 14.38 -7.43 7.94
N HIS A 201 13.35 -8.10 7.42
CA HIS A 201 12.08 -7.48 7.10
C HIS A 201 11.20 -7.40 8.34
N THR A 202 10.09 -6.67 8.26
CA THR A 202 9.21 -6.46 9.39
C THR A 202 7.94 -7.30 9.32
N HIS A 203 7.51 -7.77 10.48
CA HIS A 203 6.19 -8.37 10.67
C HIS A 203 5.15 -7.24 10.70
N LEU A 204 4.27 -7.17 9.69
CA LEU A 204 3.38 -6.03 9.44
C LEU A 204 1.91 -6.43 9.41
N TRP A 205 1.02 -5.44 9.31
CA TRP A 205 -0.42 -5.62 9.37
C TRP A 205 -1.10 -5.18 8.06
N PRO A 206 -1.19 -6.04 7.03
CA PRO A 206 -1.80 -5.65 5.76
C PRO A 206 -3.27 -5.25 5.90
N ARG A 207 -3.63 -4.13 5.26
CA ARG A 207 -4.98 -3.58 5.22
C ARG A 207 -5.30 -3.08 3.81
N VAL A 208 -6.59 -3.06 3.48
CA VAL A 208 -7.11 -2.46 2.24
C VAL A 208 -8.14 -1.41 2.63
N ALA A 209 -8.04 -0.24 2.01
CA ALA A 209 -8.95 0.86 2.26
C ALA A 209 -9.46 1.47 0.96
N ARG A 210 -10.63 2.11 1.03
CA ARG A 210 -11.28 2.84 -0.04
C ARG A 210 -11.43 4.31 0.35
N LEU A 211 -11.19 5.21 -0.59
CA LEU A 211 -11.45 6.64 -0.40
C LEU A 211 -12.95 6.94 -0.32
N ASP A 212 -13.36 7.65 0.72
CA ASP A 212 -14.70 8.22 0.86
C ASP A 212 -14.84 9.54 0.08
N ALA A 213 -16.05 10.11 0.08
CA ALA A 213 -16.36 11.37 -0.58
C ALA A 213 -15.63 12.59 0.03
N GLN A 214 -14.95 12.42 1.16
CA GLN A 214 -14.13 13.43 1.81
C GLN A 214 -12.63 13.22 1.52
N GLY A 215 -12.27 12.25 0.68
CA GLY A 215 -10.87 11.94 0.36
C GLY A 215 -10.13 11.22 1.48
N ARG A 216 -10.83 10.54 2.40
CA ARG A 216 -10.19 9.78 3.48
C ARG A 216 -10.30 8.29 3.25
N PHE A 217 -9.23 7.56 3.54
CA PHE A 217 -9.23 6.11 3.43
C PHE A 217 -10.09 5.48 4.53
N GLN A 218 -11.12 4.73 4.13
CA GLN A 218 -11.93 3.90 5.02
C GLN A 218 -11.54 2.44 4.84
N LEU A 219 -11.18 1.77 5.94
CA LEU A 219 -10.81 0.36 5.90
C LEU A 219 -11.99 -0.48 5.38
N VAL A 220 -11.71 -1.30 4.37
CA VAL A 220 -12.67 -2.28 3.82
C VAL A 220 -12.25 -3.72 4.10
N TRP A 221 -10.97 -3.93 4.40
CA TRP A 221 -10.44 -5.22 4.82
C TRP A 221 -9.18 -5.05 5.66
N GLN A 222 -8.95 -5.98 6.58
CA GLN A 222 -7.68 -6.13 7.30
C GLN A 222 -7.39 -7.60 7.55
N SER A 223 -6.11 -7.95 7.61
CA SER A 223 -5.64 -9.32 7.87
C SER A 223 -6.08 -9.89 9.22
N GLY A 224 -6.32 -9.03 10.23
CA GLY A 224 -6.66 -9.45 11.61
C GLY A 224 -5.50 -10.03 12.40
N VAL A 225 -4.41 -10.42 11.71
CA VAL A 225 -3.19 -10.95 12.28
C VAL A 225 -1.97 -10.27 11.67
N ARG A 226 -0.86 -10.31 12.40
CA ARG A 226 0.42 -9.81 11.93
C ARG A 226 1.03 -10.80 10.93
N VAL A 227 1.38 -10.36 9.74
CA VAL A 227 1.95 -11.19 8.68
C VAL A 227 3.47 -11.20 8.77
N ARG A 228 4.05 -12.40 8.81
CA ARG A 228 5.49 -12.63 8.71
C ARG A 228 5.98 -12.28 7.30
N PRO A 229 7.10 -11.55 7.14
CA PRO A 229 7.63 -11.24 5.82
C PRO A 229 8.29 -12.46 5.17
N ASP A 230 7.92 -12.72 3.90
CA ASP A 230 8.58 -13.69 3.03
C ASP A 230 8.93 -13.02 1.68
N PRO A 231 10.07 -12.29 1.61
CA PRO A 231 10.42 -11.49 0.43
C PRO A 231 10.82 -12.32 -0.79
N TYR A 232 11.13 -13.61 -0.62
CA TYR A 232 11.54 -14.51 -1.69
C TYR A 232 10.44 -15.50 -2.10
N SER A 233 9.22 -15.30 -1.60
CA SER A 233 8.07 -16.13 -1.96
C SER A 233 7.77 -16.09 -3.45
N VAL A 234 7.98 -17.22 -4.13
CA VAL A 234 7.83 -17.32 -5.59
C VAL A 234 6.39 -17.66 -6.00
N VAL A 235 5.60 -18.24 -5.09
CA VAL A 235 4.20 -18.62 -5.33
C VAL A 235 3.33 -17.92 -4.30
N GLN A 236 2.54 -16.97 -4.76
CA GLN A 236 1.51 -16.33 -3.94
C GLN A 236 0.22 -17.16 -4.04
N ASN A 237 -0.19 -17.81 -2.95
CA ASN A 237 -1.46 -18.54 -2.91
C ASN A 237 -2.61 -17.61 -2.51
N LEU A 238 -3.63 -17.49 -3.38
CA LEU A 238 -4.83 -16.69 -3.11
C LEU A 238 -5.67 -17.23 -1.95
N ASP A 239 -5.59 -18.53 -1.65
CA ASP A 239 -6.29 -19.14 -0.51
C ASP A 239 -5.62 -18.80 0.84
N GLY A 240 -4.43 -18.19 0.79
CA GLY A 240 -3.60 -17.82 1.94
C GLY A 240 -4.15 -16.69 2.80
N TRP A 241 -5.20 -15.99 2.37
CA TRP A 241 -5.61 -14.70 2.93
C TRP A 241 -6.79 -14.75 3.91
N SER A 242 -7.25 -15.95 4.28
CA SER A 242 -8.15 -16.09 5.44
C SER A 242 -7.36 -15.96 6.74
N ALA A 243 -7.95 -15.33 7.77
CA ALA A 243 -7.25 -15.09 9.05
C ALA A 243 -6.68 -16.39 9.66
N ASP A 244 -7.40 -17.50 9.51
CA ASP A 244 -6.99 -18.83 9.97
C ASP A 244 -5.76 -19.36 9.21
N VAL A 245 -5.67 -19.12 7.91
CA VAL A 245 -4.53 -19.55 7.08
C VAL A 245 -3.31 -18.65 7.29
N ILE A 246 -3.49 -17.34 7.50
CA ILE A 246 -2.38 -16.45 7.82
C ILE A 246 -1.78 -16.82 9.19
N ALA A 247 -2.61 -17.13 10.20
CA ALA A 247 -2.17 -17.48 11.55
C ALA A 247 -1.28 -18.73 11.58
N THR A 248 -1.59 -19.75 10.77
CA THR A 248 -0.81 -21.01 10.69
C THR A 248 0.57 -20.85 10.05
N HIS A 249 0.80 -19.79 9.26
CA HIS A 249 2.11 -19.49 8.65
C HIS A 249 2.95 -18.52 9.49
N THR A 250 2.38 -17.95 10.57
CA THR A 250 3.04 -16.94 11.42
C THR A 250 3.68 -17.50 12.69
N ASP A 251 3.52 -18.80 12.97
CA ASP A 251 3.99 -19.42 14.20
C ASP A 251 4.65 -20.80 13.94
N PRO A 252 5.98 -20.88 13.78
CA PRO A 252 6.73 -21.97 14.37
C PRO A 252 7.10 -21.53 15.79
N GLY A 253 6.64 -22.29 16.79
CA GLY A 253 6.89 -21.98 18.21
C GLY A 253 8.36 -21.82 18.60
#